data_AF-A0A7V3Y0Q8-F1
#
_entry.id   AF-A0A7V3Y0Q8-F1
#
_cell.length_a   1.000
_cell.length_b   1.000
_cell.length_c   1.000
_cell.angle_alpha   90.00
_cell.angle_beta   90.00
_cell.angle_gamma   90.00
#
_symmetry.space_group_name_H-M   'P 1'
#
loop_
_entity.id
_entity.type
_entity.pdbx_description
1 polymer ?
#
loop_
_entity_poly.entity_id
_entity_poly.type
_entity_poly.pdbx_seq_one_letter_code
_entity_poly.pdbx_strand_id
1 'polypeptide(L)'
;DNHIHLVIHTVEDGAPISRIVQYIKARFAEVYNKITGRTGPFWNERYKDSIVQFAKDGVHYLLWLLWYLAYNPVRKRMCDSPVKHKYSSILAYLEENADVGVPIDHHEYFLQLGETFAERVAKFMQYEEAYRKRYSLVVEWV
;
A
#
# COMPACT_ATOMS: atom_id res chain seq x y z
N ASP A 1 -1.76 15.92 -5.24
CA ASP A 1 -1.56 14.86 -4.24
C ASP A 1 -0.57 15.35 -3.20
N ASN A 2 -0.79 15.11 -1.90
CA ASN A 2 0.00 15.73 -0.82
C ASN A 2 0.50 14.74 0.25
N HIS A 3 0.34 13.43 0.03
CA HIS A 3 0.79 12.39 0.95
C HIS A 3 1.04 11.08 0.20
N ILE A 4 1.75 10.16 0.83
CA ILE A 4 1.99 8.80 0.36
C ILE A 4 1.47 7.81 1.41
N HIS A 5 1.05 6.63 0.97
CA HIS A 5 0.70 5.50 1.83
C HIS A 5 1.67 4.36 1.55
N LEU A 6 2.20 3.74 2.59
CA LEU A 6 3.13 2.63 2.49
C LEU A 6 2.62 1.49 3.38
N VAL A 7 2.60 0.27 2.83
CA VAL A 7 2.45 -0.96 3.61
C VAL A 7 3.84 -1.56 3.72
N ILE A 8 4.32 -1.72 4.95
CA ILE A 8 5.69 -2.17 5.22
C ILE A 8 5.61 -3.38 6.14
N HIS A 9 6.26 -4.47 5.72
CA HIS A 9 6.52 -5.62 6.56
C HIS A 9 7.96 -5.54 7.05
N THR A 10 8.16 -5.52 8.37
CA THR A 10 9.50 -5.56 8.98
C THR A 10 9.89 -7.01 9.24
N VAL A 11 11.16 -7.34 9.01
CA VAL A 11 11.74 -8.65 9.31
C VAL A 11 12.45 -8.64 10.66
N GLU A 12 12.68 -9.83 11.22
CA GLU A 12 13.53 -10.02 12.39
C GLU A 12 14.92 -9.40 12.16
N ASP A 13 15.47 -8.76 13.19
CA ASP A 13 16.70 -7.96 13.14
C ASP A 13 16.70 -6.79 12.13
N GLY A 14 15.55 -6.50 11.51
CA GLY A 14 15.35 -5.37 10.61
C GLY A 14 15.29 -4.01 11.32
N ALA A 15 15.39 -2.94 10.54
CA ALA A 15 15.22 -1.60 11.07
C ALA A 15 13.76 -1.37 11.53
N PRO A 16 13.53 -0.66 12.65
CA PRO A 16 12.17 -0.30 13.06
C PRO A 16 11.53 0.67 12.06
N ILE A 17 10.20 0.65 11.97
CA ILE A 17 9.40 1.52 11.08
C ILE A 17 9.81 3.00 11.21
N SER A 18 10.04 3.48 12.42
CA SER A 18 10.46 4.87 12.66
C SER A 18 11.74 5.25 11.93
N ARG A 19 12.73 4.34 11.89
CA ARG A 19 14.01 4.54 11.19
C ARG A 19 13.84 4.46 9.67
N ILE A 20 13.04 3.51 9.20
CA ILE A 20 12.73 3.37 7.77
C ILE A 20 12.06 4.65 7.25
N VAL A 21 11.01 5.12 7.92
CA VAL A 21 10.27 6.32 7.52
C VAL A 21 11.13 7.58 7.66
N GLN A 22 11.97 7.68 8.69
CA GLN A 22 12.92 8.79 8.82
C GLN A 22 13.87 8.84 7.61
N TYR A 23 14.41 7.69 7.20
CA TYR A 23 15.30 7.60 6.04
C TYR A 23 14.59 8.04 4.75
N ILE A 24 13.40 7.49 4.46
CA ILE A 24 12.61 7.84 3.27
C ILE A 24 12.35 9.34 3.23
N LYS A 25 11.87 9.91 4.34
CA LYS A 25 11.54 11.34 4.42
C LYS A 25 12.78 12.22 4.22
N ALA A 26 13.90 11.88 4.85
CA ALA A 26 15.14 12.65 4.75
C ALA A 26 15.70 12.61 3.32
N ARG A 27 15.81 11.42 2.72
CA ARG A 27 16.33 11.25 1.35
C ARG A 27 15.47 11.95 0.32
N PHE A 28 14.14 11.84 0.43
CA PHE A 28 13.24 12.55 -0.45
C PHE A 28 13.41 14.07 -0.32
N ALA A 29 13.41 14.60 0.90
CA ALA A 29 13.54 16.04 1.15
C ALA A 29 14.87 16.59 0.59
N GLU A 30 15.98 15.88 0.81
CA GLU A 30 17.29 16.24 0.30
C GLU A 30 17.32 16.29 -1.24
N VAL A 31 16.87 15.21 -1.89
CA VAL A 31 16.84 15.11 -3.36
C VAL A 31 15.94 16.19 -3.96
N TYR A 32 14.73 16.35 -3.41
CA TYR A 32 13.77 17.34 -3.88
C TYR A 32 14.32 18.77 -3.74
N ASN A 33 14.87 19.11 -2.58
CA ASN A 33 15.45 20.43 -2.32
C ASN A 33 16.62 20.72 -3.27
N LYS A 34 17.51 19.73 -3.50
CA LYS A 34 18.62 19.86 -4.44
C LYS A 34 18.15 20.12 -5.87
N ILE A 35 17.16 19.38 -6.36
CA ILE A 35 16.65 19.52 -7.74
C ILE A 35 15.86 20.82 -7.94
N THR A 36 15.18 21.30 -6.89
CA THR A 36 14.34 22.50 -6.96
C THR A 36 15.02 23.79 -6.49
N GLY A 37 16.28 23.72 -6.04
CA GLY A 37 17.00 24.85 -5.46
C GLY A 37 16.41 25.36 -4.14
N ARG A 38 15.55 24.57 -3.49
CA ARG A 38 14.90 24.92 -2.22
C ARG A 38 15.78 24.54 -1.05
N THR A 39 15.53 25.19 0.08
CA THR A 39 16.10 24.83 1.39
C THR A 39 14.97 24.71 2.42
N GLY A 40 15.26 24.06 3.54
CA GLY A 40 14.30 23.87 4.64
C GLY A 40 13.44 22.59 4.52
N PRO A 41 12.43 22.45 5.39
CA PRO A 41 11.64 21.23 5.49
C PRO A 41 10.75 21.01 4.26
N PHE A 42 10.66 19.75 3.82
CA PHE A 42 9.69 19.32 2.80
C PHE A 42 8.39 18.78 3.42
N TRP A 43 8.50 18.01 4.50
CA TRP A 43 7.38 17.35 5.16
C TRP A 43 6.84 18.19 6.31
N ASN A 44 5.51 18.31 6.42
CA ASN A 44 4.87 19.10 7.46
C ASN A 44 4.70 18.36 8.80
N GLU A 45 4.26 17.10 8.77
CA GLU A 45 3.87 16.34 9.97
C GLU A 45 4.73 15.09 10.20
N ARG A 46 4.61 14.49 11.39
CA ARG A 46 5.07 13.11 11.66
C ARG A 46 4.25 12.10 10.83
N TYR A 47 4.79 10.91 10.65
CA TYR A 47 4.00 9.84 10.03
C TYR A 47 2.92 9.35 11.00
N LYS A 48 1.87 8.75 10.45
CA LYS A 48 0.86 7.99 11.17
C LYS A 48 1.01 6.53 10.79
N ASP A 49 0.81 5.65 11.75
CA ASP A 49 0.91 4.20 11.54
C ASP A 49 -0.24 3.46 12.22
N SER A 50 -0.49 2.26 11.73
CA SER A 50 -1.40 1.27 12.29
C SER A 50 -0.82 -0.11 11.99
N ILE A 51 -0.88 -1.01 12.96
CA ILE A 51 -0.36 -2.37 12.83
C ILE A 51 -1.47 -3.26 12.30
N VAL A 52 -1.31 -3.77 11.08
CA VAL A 52 -2.28 -4.64 10.39
C VAL A 52 -2.66 -5.85 11.22
N GLN A 53 -1.68 -6.46 11.90
CA GLN A 53 -1.89 -7.66 12.73
C GLN A 53 -2.69 -7.40 14.02
N PHE A 54 -2.89 -6.14 14.41
CA PHE A 54 -3.72 -5.78 15.57
C PHE A 54 -5.19 -5.57 15.19
N ALA A 55 -5.54 -5.62 13.91
CA ALA A 55 -6.92 -5.67 13.48
C ALA A 55 -7.59 -6.97 13.95
N LYS A 56 -8.91 -6.95 14.14
CA LYS A 56 -9.68 -8.14 14.56
C LYS A 56 -9.48 -9.33 13.63
N ASP A 57 -9.32 -9.05 12.34
CA ASP A 57 -8.93 -10.02 11.32
C ASP A 57 -7.85 -9.44 10.41
N GLY A 58 -6.58 -9.69 10.75
CA GLY A 58 -5.43 -9.15 10.01
C GLY A 58 -5.37 -9.57 8.54
N VAL A 59 -5.85 -10.79 8.22
CA VAL A 59 -5.88 -11.31 6.84
C VAL A 59 -6.82 -10.47 5.99
N HIS A 60 -8.08 -10.39 6.41
CA HIS A 60 -9.09 -9.65 5.66
C HIS A 60 -8.79 -8.16 5.66
N TYR A 61 -8.28 -7.63 6.78
CA TYR A 61 -7.90 -6.23 6.89
C TYR A 61 -6.79 -5.86 5.91
N LEU A 62 -5.72 -6.66 5.77
CA LEU A 62 -4.66 -6.37 4.80
C LEU A 62 -5.18 -6.37 3.36
N LEU A 63 -5.91 -7.42 2.98
CA LEU A 63 -6.39 -7.59 1.61
C LEU A 63 -7.38 -6.48 1.21
N TRP A 64 -8.24 -6.08 2.15
CA TRP A 64 -9.08 -4.90 1.99
C TRP A 64 -8.26 -3.60 1.92
N LEU A 65 -7.26 -3.43 2.79
CA LEU A 65 -6.42 -2.22 2.87
C LEU A 65 -5.68 -1.99 1.55
N LEU A 66 -5.14 -3.03 0.91
CA LEU A 66 -4.49 -2.93 -0.39
C LEU A 66 -5.42 -2.34 -1.45
N TRP A 67 -6.67 -2.79 -1.52
CA TRP A 67 -7.69 -2.21 -2.40
C TRP A 67 -8.10 -0.79 -1.98
N TYR A 68 -8.26 -0.55 -0.67
CA TYR A 68 -8.53 0.79 -0.16
C TYR A 68 -7.46 1.79 -0.63
N LEU A 69 -6.18 1.43 -0.57
CA LEU A 69 -5.07 2.26 -1.05
C LEU A 69 -5.10 2.41 -2.57
N ALA A 70 -5.28 1.32 -3.31
CA ALA A 70 -5.33 1.32 -4.78
C ALA A 70 -6.47 2.20 -5.34
N TYR A 71 -7.61 2.27 -4.64
CA TYR A 71 -8.73 3.13 -5.03
C TYR A 71 -8.56 4.60 -4.60
N ASN A 72 -7.53 4.98 -3.84
CA ASN A 72 -7.35 6.37 -3.39
C ASN A 72 -7.30 7.38 -4.55
N PRO A 73 -6.52 7.13 -5.63
CA PRO A 73 -6.49 8.00 -6.79
C PRO A 73 -7.85 8.08 -7.50
N VAL A 74 -8.62 6.99 -7.53
CA VAL A 74 -9.98 6.98 -8.09
C VAL A 74 -10.91 7.84 -7.25
N ARG A 75 -10.87 7.72 -5.92
CA ARG A 75 -11.66 8.58 -5.00
C ARG A 75 -11.30 10.06 -5.13
N LYS A 76 -10.01 10.36 -5.42
CA LYS A 76 -9.51 11.71 -5.72
C LYS A 76 -9.76 12.16 -7.17
N ARG A 77 -10.44 11.35 -7.99
CA ARG A 77 -10.74 11.62 -9.42
C ARG A 77 -9.48 11.83 -10.29
N MET A 78 -8.37 11.19 -9.92
CA MET A 78 -7.10 11.25 -10.67
C MET A 78 -7.02 10.22 -11.79
N CYS A 79 -7.79 9.13 -11.70
CA CYS A 79 -7.98 8.12 -12.72
C CYS A 79 -9.36 7.47 -12.57
N ASP A 80 -9.80 6.74 -13.59
CA ASP A 80 -11.08 6.02 -13.64
C ASP A 80 -10.97 4.58 -13.12
N SER A 81 -9.76 4.05 -12.93
CA SER A 81 -9.50 2.70 -12.46
C SER A 81 -8.24 2.63 -11.59
N PRO A 82 -8.21 1.81 -10.51
CA PRO A 82 -7.05 1.68 -9.63
C PRO A 82 -5.79 1.23 -10.38
N VAL A 83 -5.92 0.34 -11.38
CA VAL A 83 -4.78 -0.19 -12.14
C VAL A 83 -4.15 0.82 -13.10
N LYS A 84 -4.82 1.95 -13.37
CA LYS A 84 -4.30 3.00 -14.26
C LYS A 84 -3.45 4.04 -13.54
N HIS A 85 -3.38 4.01 -12.20
CA HIS A 85 -2.58 4.98 -11.48
C HIS A 85 -1.11 4.54 -11.44
N LYS A 86 -0.25 5.27 -12.17
CA LYS A 86 1.18 4.96 -12.31
C LYS A 86 2.00 4.91 -11.02
N TYR A 87 1.51 5.48 -9.92
CA TYR A 87 2.17 5.45 -8.61
C TYR A 87 1.45 4.52 -7.63
N SER A 88 0.93 3.40 -8.13
CA SER A 88 0.30 2.33 -7.33
C SER A 88 1.03 1.02 -7.58
N SER A 89 1.19 0.23 -6.51
CA SER A 89 1.75 -1.13 -6.57
C SER A 89 0.69 -2.21 -6.82
N ILE A 90 -0.59 -1.86 -7.03
CA ILE A 90 -1.67 -2.86 -7.11
C ILE A 90 -1.46 -3.87 -8.24
N LEU A 91 -0.83 -3.47 -9.36
CA LEU A 91 -0.51 -4.39 -10.45
C LEU A 91 0.41 -5.53 -10.02
N ALA A 92 1.29 -5.33 -9.05
CA ALA A 92 2.13 -6.39 -8.50
C ALA A 92 1.34 -7.50 -7.77
N TYR A 93 0.05 -7.27 -7.48
CA TYR A 93 -0.87 -8.28 -6.92
C TYR A 93 -1.82 -8.87 -7.97
N LEU A 94 -1.76 -8.39 -9.22
CA LEU A 94 -2.66 -8.78 -10.31
C LEU A 94 -1.92 -9.46 -11.47
N GLU A 95 -0.64 -9.14 -11.65
CA GLU A 95 0.22 -9.68 -12.70
C GLU A 95 1.55 -10.16 -12.09
N GLU A 96 1.94 -11.40 -12.38
CA GLU A 96 3.02 -12.11 -11.68
C GLU A 96 4.40 -11.45 -11.83
N ASN A 97 4.59 -10.70 -12.92
CA ASN A 97 5.84 -10.00 -13.22
C ASN A 97 5.61 -8.52 -13.53
N ALA A 98 4.64 -7.89 -12.87
CA ALA A 98 4.34 -6.48 -13.08
C ALA A 98 5.57 -5.60 -12.78
N ASP A 99 5.95 -4.74 -13.72
CA ASP A 99 6.89 -3.66 -13.45
C ASP A 99 6.15 -2.45 -12.88
N VAL A 100 6.16 -2.33 -11.54
CA VAL A 100 5.62 -1.16 -10.82
C VAL A 100 6.72 -0.18 -10.38
N GLY A 101 7.93 -0.33 -10.91
CA GLY A 101 9.08 0.53 -10.64
C GLY A 101 9.80 0.28 -9.31
N VAL A 102 9.25 -0.57 -8.44
CA VAL A 102 9.89 -1.04 -7.20
C VAL A 102 9.58 -2.52 -6.97
N PRO A 103 10.51 -3.34 -6.43
CA PRO A 103 10.19 -4.68 -5.99
C PRO A 103 9.11 -4.67 -4.90
N ILE A 104 8.12 -5.55 -5.02
CA ILE A 104 7.05 -5.71 -4.05
C ILE A 104 7.07 -7.15 -3.55
N ASP A 105 7.25 -7.31 -2.24
CA ASP A 105 7.11 -8.60 -1.57
C ASP A 105 5.63 -8.89 -1.27
N HIS A 106 5.22 -10.15 -1.43
CA HIS A 106 3.88 -10.61 -1.03
C HIS A 106 3.88 -11.14 0.39
N HIS A 107 3.08 -10.52 1.26
CA HIS A 107 2.86 -10.99 2.62
C HIS A 107 2.17 -12.37 2.64
N GLU A 108 2.40 -13.17 3.68
CA GLU A 108 1.79 -14.50 3.87
C GLU A 108 0.26 -14.50 3.69
N TYR A 109 -0.40 -13.40 4.10
CA TYR A 109 -1.85 -13.24 3.98
C TYR A 109 -2.36 -13.21 2.54
N PHE A 110 -1.54 -12.75 1.59
CA PHE A 110 -1.84 -12.85 0.16
C PHE A 110 -1.46 -14.24 -0.36
N LEU A 111 -0.29 -14.77 0.05
CA LEU A 111 0.20 -16.06 -0.42
C LEU A 111 -0.77 -17.21 -0.07
N GLN A 112 -1.37 -17.19 1.12
CA GLN A 112 -2.35 -18.20 1.56
C GLN A 112 -3.68 -18.17 0.80
N LEU A 113 -3.91 -17.19 -0.08
CA LEU A 113 -5.11 -17.17 -0.92
C LEU A 113 -5.11 -18.32 -1.94
N GLY A 114 -3.98 -18.91 -2.29
CA GLY A 114 -3.93 -20.01 -3.25
C GLY A 114 -2.55 -20.59 -3.43
N GLU A 115 -2.49 -21.77 -4.03
CA GLU A 115 -1.22 -22.43 -4.35
C GLU A 115 -0.56 -21.77 -5.55
N THR A 116 -1.37 -21.34 -6.53
CA THR A 116 -0.90 -20.64 -7.73
C THR A 116 -1.16 -19.14 -7.68
N PHE A 117 -0.39 -18.35 -8.45
CA PHE A 117 -0.63 -16.92 -8.59
C PHE A 117 -2.06 -16.64 -9.11
N ALA A 118 -2.53 -17.41 -10.09
CA ALA A 118 -3.87 -17.26 -10.64
C ALA A 118 -4.98 -17.46 -9.59
N GLU A 119 -4.85 -18.45 -8.71
CA GLU A 119 -5.80 -18.66 -7.60
C GLU A 119 -5.79 -17.50 -6.61
N ARG A 120 -4.59 -17.00 -6.26
CA ARG A 120 -4.43 -15.85 -5.36
C ARG A 120 -5.11 -14.62 -5.94
N VAL A 121 -4.87 -14.30 -7.21
CA VAL A 121 -5.53 -13.19 -7.91
C VAL A 121 -7.04 -13.38 -7.92
N ALA A 122 -7.54 -14.56 -8.28
CA ALA A 122 -8.98 -14.82 -8.34
C ALA A 122 -9.68 -14.57 -6.99
N LYS A 123 -9.08 -14.98 -5.87
CA LYS A 123 -9.62 -14.67 -4.53
C LYS A 123 -9.39 -13.22 -4.14
N PHE A 124 -8.24 -12.63 -4.47
CA PHE A 124 -7.94 -11.22 -4.18
C PHE A 124 -8.91 -10.25 -4.88
N MET A 125 -9.37 -10.59 -6.09
CA MET A 125 -10.39 -9.82 -6.81
C MET A 125 -11.76 -9.84 -6.11
N GLN A 126 -12.08 -10.86 -5.30
CA GLN A 126 -13.30 -10.87 -4.49
C GLN A 126 -13.27 -9.76 -3.42
N TYR A 127 -12.08 -9.44 -2.88
CA TYR A 127 -11.92 -8.30 -1.96
C TYR A 127 -12.11 -6.96 -2.69
N GLU A 128 -11.74 -6.86 -3.97
CA GLU A 128 -12.05 -5.68 -4.79
C GLU A 128 -13.56 -5.49 -4.92
N GLU A 129 -14.25 -6.55 -5.31
CA GLU A 129 -15.70 -6.53 -5.50
C GLU A 129 -16.39 -6.14 -4.19
N ALA A 130 -15.95 -6.73 -3.08
CA ALA A 130 -16.46 -6.42 -1.75
C ALA A 130 -16.22 -4.95 -1.37
N TYR A 131 -15.01 -4.44 -1.66
CA TYR A 131 -14.64 -3.03 -1.47
C TYR A 131 -15.57 -2.09 -2.27
N ARG A 132 -15.77 -2.37 -3.56
CA ARG A 132 -16.60 -1.54 -4.46
C ARG A 132 -18.06 -1.51 -4.04
N LYS A 133 -18.61 -2.66 -3.63
CA LYS A 133 -20.01 -2.79 -3.22
C LYS A 133 -20.28 -2.15 -1.85
N ARG A 134 -19.26 -1.60 -1.17
CA ARG A 134 -19.35 -1.00 0.18
C ARG A 134 -20.09 -1.91 1.15
N TYR A 135 -19.92 -3.24 1.04
CA TYR A 135 -20.44 -4.11 2.09
C TYR A 135 -19.89 -3.61 3.42
N SER A 136 -20.73 -3.61 4.46
CA SER A 136 -20.44 -3.14 5.82
C SER A 136 -19.32 -3.91 6.53
N LEU A 137 -18.51 -4.64 5.79
CA LEU A 137 -17.46 -5.51 6.25
C LEU A 137 -16.29 -4.75 6.90
N VAL A 138 -16.12 -3.47 6.57
CA VAL A 138 -15.10 -2.61 7.22
C VAL A 138 -15.31 -2.54 8.74
N VAL A 139 -16.54 -2.67 9.23
CA VAL A 139 -16.83 -2.68 10.68
C VAL A 139 -16.54 -4.04 11.31
N GLU A 140 -16.48 -5.11 10.53
CA GLU A 140 -16.23 -6.46 11.04
C GLU A 140 -14.74 -6.79 11.14
N TRP A 141 -13.89 -6.13 10.34
CA TRP A 141 -12.46 -6.41 10.23
C TRP A 141 -11.55 -5.46 11.03
N VAL A 142 -12.03 -4.25 11.31
CA VAL A 142 -11.36 -3.24 12.15
C VAL A 142 -11.68 -3.51 13.61
#